data_AF-A0A2X2VKA0-F1
#
_entry.id   AF-A0A2X2VKA0-F1
#
_cell.length_a   1.000
_cell.length_b   1.000
_cell.length_c   1.000
_cell.angle_alpha   90.00
_cell.angle_beta   90.00
_cell.angle_gamma   90.00
#
_symmetry.space_group_name_H-M   'P 1'
#
loop_
_entity.id
_entity.type
_entity.pdbx_description
1 polymer ?
#
loop_
_entity_poly.entity_id
_entity_poly.type
_entity_poly.pdbx_seq_one_letter_code
_entity_poly.pdbx_strand_id
1 'polypeptide(L)'
;MDTDKYLAMNRNRTLDDGFMHAVFNPSFNALATAMATARHRASKVLEIARDRHVEQALNETPEKLNRDRRLVLLSDPVTMARLHYRVWNSPERYSSWVNYYQGINLNPLALQKK
;
A
#
# COMPACT_ATOMS: atom_id res chain seq x y z
N MET A 1 12.69 -11.74 -28.95
CA MET A 1 12.01 -11.46 -27.67
C MET A 1 12.17 -12.71 -26.83
N ASP A 2 13.07 -12.69 -25.84
CA ASP A 2 13.43 -13.88 -25.06
C ASP A 2 12.52 -13.95 -23.82
N THR A 3 11.31 -14.48 -24.01
CA THR A 3 10.21 -14.45 -23.02
C THR A 3 10.61 -15.07 -21.69
N ASP A 4 11.41 -16.15 -21.71
CA ASP A 4 11.94 -16.81 -20.52
C ASP A 4 12.84 -15.90 -19.68
N LYS A 5 13.69 -15.11 -20.35
CA LYS A 5 14.56 -14.13 -19.67
C LYS A 5 13.74 -13.06 -18.95
N TYR A 6 12.66 -12.58 -19.58
CA TYR A 6 11.74 -11.61 -18.95
C TYR A 6 10.98 -12.21 -17.76
N LEU A 7 10.55 -13.47 -17.86
CA LEU A 7 9.88 -14.16 -16.77
C LEU A 7 10.80 -14.33 -15.55
N ALA A 8 12.04 -14.77 -15.77
CA ALA A 8 13.05 -14.91 -14.71
C ALA A 8 13.36 -13.54 -14.05
N MET A 9 13.50 -12.48 -14.85
CA MET A 9 13.70 -11.13 -14.33
C MET A 9 12.52 -10.63 -13.48
N ASN A 10 11.28 -10.86 -13.92
CA ASN A 10 10.09 -10.46 -13.16
C ASN A 10 9.99 -11.22 -11.84
N ARG A 11 10.26 -12.53 -11.84
CA ARG A 11 10.28 -13.34 -10.60
C ARG A 11 11.33 -12.83 -9.62
N ASN A 12 12.53 -12.51 -10.08
CA ASN A 12 13.58 -11.96 -9.22
C ASN A 12 13.24 -10.57 -8.64
N ARG A 13 12.34 -9.83 -9.29
CA ARG A 13 11.85 -8.51 -8.85
C ARG A 13 10.52 -8.58 -8.11
N THR A 14 10.07 -9.77 -7.73
CA THR A 14 8.82 -9.93 -6.98
C THR A 14 8.89 -9.08 -5.71
N LEU A 15 7.81 -8.35 -5.46
CA LEU A 15 7.64 -7.50 -4.29
C LEU A 15 6.73 -8.22 -3.31
N ASP A 16 7.34 -8.99 -2.42
CA ASP A 16 6.65 -9.54 -1.25
C ASP A 16 6.14 -8.39 -0.37
N ASP A 17 5.00 -8.61 0.30
CA ASP A 17 4.33 -7.59 1.12
C ASP A 17 4.10 -6.23 0.43
N GLY A 18 3.88 -6.24 -0.89
CA GLY A 18 3.73 -5.02 -1.70
C GLY A 18 2.68 -4.03 -1.19
N PHE A 19 1.64 -4.50 -0.50
CA PHE A 19 0.70 -3.63 0.21
C PHE A 19 1.41 -2.78 1.27
N MET A 20 2.18 -3.40 2.16
CA MET A 20 2.89 -2.70 3.23
C MET A 20 3.92 -1.72 2.67
N HIS A 21 4.60 -2.08 1.59
CA HIS A 21 5.45 -1.16 0.87
C HIS A 21 4.67 0.03 0.31
N ALA A 22 3.47 -0.16 -0.24
CA ALA A 22 2.61 0.95 -0.66
C ALA A 22 2.10 1.81 0.51
N VAL A 23 1.94 1.24 1.72
CA VAL A 23 1.59 1.99 2.93
C VAL A 23 2.75 2.84 3.44
N PHE A 24 3.97 2.33 3.43
CA PHE A 24 5.10 2.91 4.17
C PHE A 24 6.24 3.46 3.30
N ASN A 25 6.24 3.27 1.99
CA ASN A 25 7.25 3.84 1.10
C ASN A 25 6.60 4.92 0.22
N PRO A 26 7.09 6.17 0.23
CA PRO A 26 6.48 7.26 -0.54
C PRO A 26 6.44 6.99 -2.05
N SER A 27 7.48 6.36 -2.62
CA SER A 27 7.53 6.05 -4.05
C SER A 27 6.53 4.96 -4.44
N PHE A 28 6.41 3.89 -3.64
CA PHE A 28 5.40 2.87 -3.87
C PHE A 28 3.97 3.39 -3.61
N ASN A 29 3.80 4.27 -2.62
CA ASN A 29 2.51 4.92 -2.37
C ASN A 29 2.08 5.78 -3.57
N ALA A 30 2.98 6.61 -4.09
CA ALA A 30 2.73 7.43 -5.27
C ALA A 30 2.39 6.57 -6.49
N LEU A 31 3.13 5.48 -6.70
CA LEU A 31 2.86 4.53 -7.78
C LEU A 31 1.48 3.87 -7.63
N ALA A 32 1.16 3.33 -6.45
CA ALA A 32 -0.11 2.68 -6.17
C ALA A 32 -1.29 3.66 -6.37
N THR A 33 -1.14 4.89 -5.87
CA THR A 33 -2.13 5.96 -6.01
C THR A 33 -2.30 6.37 -7.48
N ALA A 34 -1.23 6.43 -8.26
CA ALA A 34 -1.29 6.78 -9.69
C ALA A 34 -1.87 5.65 -10.56
N MET A 35 -1.62 4.38 -10.20
CA MET A 35 -2.14 3.23 -10.92
C MET A 35 -3.62 2.94 -10.62
N ALA A 36 -4.10 3.33 -9.44
CA ALA A 36 -5.50 3.15 -9.08
C ALA A 36 -6.38 4.08 -9.92
N THR A 37 -7.32 3.50 -10.67
CA THR A 37 -8.25 4.26 -11.51
C THR A 37 -9.29 4.95 -10.64
N ALA A 38 -9.01 6.18 -10.23
CA ALA A 38 -9.95 6.99 -9.47
C ALA A 38 -11.14 7.42 -10.33
N ARG A 39 -12.34 6.90 -10.04
CA ARG A 39 -13.59 7.47 -10.56
C ARG A 39 -13.96 8.66 -9.68
N HIS A 40 -13.49 9.84 -10.05
CA HIS A 40 -13.59 11.10 -9.29
C HIS A 40 -15.01 11.69 -9.26
N ARG A 41 -16.02 10.95 -8.80
CA ARG A 41 -17.27 11.60 -8.39
C ARG A 41 -17.08 12.16 -6.98
N ALA A 42 -16.80 13.45 -6.89
CA ALA A 42 -16.71 14.15 -5.61
C ALA A 42 -18.09 14.08 -4.91
N SER A 43 -18.16 13.29 -3.84
CA SER A 43 -19.37 13.13 -3.02
C SER A 43 -18.99 13.04 -1.56
N LYS A 44 -19.59 13.90 -0.73
CA LYS A 44 -19.34 13.94 0.73
C LYS A 44 -19.59 12.58 1.39
N VAL A 45 -20.58 11.83 0.91
CA VAL A 45 -20.89 10.49 1.42
C VAL A 45 -19.74 9.50 1.13
N LEU A 46 -19.13 9.58 -0.06
CA LEU A 46 -17.99 8.75 -0.42
C LEU A 46 -16.75 9.11 0.41
N GLU A 47 -16.52 10.40 0.66
CA GLU A 47 -15.41 10.85 1.52
C GLU A 47 -15.52 10.32 2.95
N ILE A 48 -16.73 10.36 3.53
CA ILE A 48 -16.99 9.81 4.87
C ILE A 48 -16.78 8.29 4.89
N ALA A 49 -17.25 7.58 3.85
CA ALA A 49 -17.05 6.15 3.74
C ALA A 49 -15.56 5.79 3.67
N ARG A 50 -14.78 6.52 2.87
CA ARG A 50 -13.32 6.36 2.77
C ARG A 50 -12.63 6.54 4.12
N ASP A 51 -12.96 7.61 4.86
CA ASP A 51 -12.37 7.84 6.18
C ASP A 51 -12.69 6.71 7.16
N ARG A 52 -13.93 6.21 7.16
CA ARG A 52 -14.31 5.05 7.97
C ARG A 52 -13.53 3.80 7.59
N HIS A 53 -13.34 3.55 6.29
CA HIS A 53 -12.56 2.40 5.83
C HIS A 53 -11.10 2.48 6.28
N VAL A 54 -10.48 3.66 6.19
CA VAL A 54 -9.11 3.88 6.68
C VAL A 54 -9.03 3.67 8.20
N GLU A 55 -10.00 4.19 8.96
CA GLU A 55 -10.03 4.01 10.41
C GLU A 55 -10.20 2.55 10.82
N GLN A 56 -11.12 1.83 10.18
CA GLN A 56 -11.33 0.41 10.45
C GLN A 56 -10.06 -0.40 10.16
N ALA A 57 -9.37 -0.11 9.05
CA ALA A 57 -8.11 -0.75 8.73
C ALA A 57 -7.04 -0.48 9.80
N LEU A 58 -6.83 0.77 10.18
CA LEU A 58 -5.78 1.16 11.14
C LEU A 58 -6.06 0.73 12.59
N ASN A 59 -7.33 0.48 12.94
CA ASN A 59 -7.70 -0.06 14.25
C ASN A 59 -7.39 -1.56 14.40
N GLU A 60 -7.17 -2.26 13.29
CA GLU A 60 -6.73 -3.65 13.28
C GLU A 60 -5.20 -3.75 13.19
N THR A 61 -4.65 -4.92 13.52
CA THR A 61 -3.24 -5.20 13.25
C THR A 61 -3.05 -5.49 11.75
N PRO A 62 -1.90 -5.15 11.14
CA PRO A 62 -1.66 -5.37 9.72
C PRO A 62 -1.80 -6.84 9.29
N GLU A 63 -1.53 -7.77 10.22
CA GLU A 63 -1.72 -9.22 10.03
C GLU A 63 -3.18 -9.63 9.90
N LYS A 64 -4.10 -8.93 10.57
CA LYS A 64 -5.55 -9.23 10.53
C LYS A 64 -6.23 -8.74 9.26
N LEU A 65 -5.59 -7.83 8.51
CA LEU A 65 -6.08 -7.43 7.20
C LEU A 65 -5.94 -8.58 6.20
N ASN A 66 -7.06 -9.22 5.87
CA ASN A 66 -7.12 -10.22 4.81
C ASN A 66 -6.83 -9.63 3.42
N ARG A 67 -6.57 -10.52 2.45
CA ARG A 67 -6.21 -10.14 1.07
C ARG A 67 -7.26 -9.24 0.42
N ASP A 68 -8.54 -9.54 0.59
CA ASP A 68 -9.63 -8.77 -0.05
C ASP A 68 -9.72 -7.34 0.50
N ARG A 69 -9.55 -7.16 1.82
CA ARG A 69 -9.49 -5.82 2.44
C ARG A 69 -8.29 -5.03 1.95
N ARG A 70 -7.11 -5.66 1.85
CA ARG A 70 -5.90 -5.01 1.30
C ARG A 70 -6.13 -4.56 -0.15
N LEU A 71 -6.78 -5.40 -0.97
CA LEU A 71 -7.13 -5.07 -2.36
C LEU A 71 -8.12 -3.90 -2.45
N VAL A 72 -9.15 -3.87 -1.60
CA VAL A 72 -10.10 -2.75 -1.55
C VAL A 72 -9.38 -1.43 -1.23
N LEU A 73 -8.50 -1.43 -0.22
CA LEU A 73 -7.72 -0.24 0.15
C LEU A 73 -6.78 0.21 -0.98
N LEU A 74 -6.16 -0.73 -1.69
CA LEU A 74 -5.27 -0.45 -2.82
C LEU A 74 -6.03 0.06 -4.05
N SER A 75 -7.29 -0.36 -4.23
CA SER A 75 -8.11 0.00 -5.38
C SER A 75 -8.62 1.46 -5.36
N ASP A 76 -8.66 2.08 -4.17
CA ASP A 76 -9.05 3.48 -4.03
C ASP A 76 -7.84 4.36 -3.66
N PRO A 77 -7.39 5.24 -4.57
CA PRO A 77 -6.18 6.01 -4.37
C PRO A 77 -6.27 6.98 -3.19
N VAL A 78 -7.47 7.51 -2.91
CA VAL A 78 -7.68 8.43 -1.78
C VAL A 78 -7.48 7.69 -0.46
N THR A 79 -8.05 6.50 -0.35
CA THR A 79 -7.88 5.63 0.82
C THR A 79 -6.41 5.24 1.02
N MET A 80 -5.71 4.85 -0.05
CA MET A 80 -4.29 4.49 -0.01
C MET A 80 -3.40 5.67 0.43
N ALA A 81 -3.63 6.87 -0.10
CA ALA A 81 -2.88 8.08 0.29
C ALA A 81 -3.17 8.49 1.74
N ARG A 82 -4.42 8.40 2.19
CA ARG A 82 -4.81 8.70 3.57
C ARG A 82 -4.21 7.72 4.56
N LEU A 83 -4.20 6.43 4.22
CA LEU A 83 -3.58 5.41 5.04
C LEU A 83 -2.10 5.76 5.26
N HIS A 84 -1.35 5.97 4.17
CA HIS A 84 0.06 6.39 4.22
C HIS A 84 0.26 7.63 5.10
N TYR A 85 -0.52 8.68 4.86
CA TYR A 85 -0.43 9.92 5.63
C TYR A 85 -0.62 9.69 7.13
N ARG A 86 -1.59 8.87 7.55
CA ARG A 86 -1.88 8.64 8.98
C ARG A 86 -0.77 7.87 9.69
N VAL A 87 -0.23 6.81 9.08
CA VAL A 87 0.88 6.05 9.67
C VAL A 87 2.17 6.86 9.68
N TRP A 88 2.39 7.72 8.67
CA TRP A 88 3.57 8.57 8.60
C TRP A 88 3.53 9.74 9.59
N ASN A 89 2.38 10.38 9.75
CA ASN A 89 2.22 11.55 10.62
C ASN A 89 2.10 11.17 12.10
N SER A 90 1.74 9.93 12.42
CA SER A 90 1.55 9.48 13.81
C SER A 90 2.09 8.06 14.03
N PRO A 91 3.41 7.84 13.86
CA PRO A 91 4.00 6.52 13.96
C PRO A 91 3.85 5.89 15.35
N GLU A 92 3.87 6.71 16.41
CA GLU A 92 3.70 6.25 17.79
C GLU A 92 2.32 5.63 18.04
N ARG A 93 1.27 6.21 17.44
CA ARG A 93 -0.11 5.72 17.57
C ARG A 93 -0.31 4.39 16.85
N TYR A 94 0.42 4.17 15.76
CA TYR A 94 0.33 2.97 14.93
C TYR A 94 1.60 2.12 15.05
N SER A 95 2.15 2.02 16.26
CA SER A 95 3.40 1.31 16.53
C SER A 95 3.37 -0.15 16.07
N SER A 96 2.22 -0.83 16.16
CA SER A 96 2.03 -2.19 15.64
C SER A 96 2.27 -2.27 14.12
N TRP A 97 1.83 -1.27 13.37
CA TRP A 97 2.04 -1.18 11.92
C TRP A 97 3.50 -0.88 11.57
N VAL A 98 4.11 0.05 12.31
CA VAL A 98 5.52 0.43 12.12
C VAL A 98 6.44 -0.75 12.44
N ASN A 99 6.23 -1.43 13.57
CA ASN A 99 7.02 -2.59 13.99
C ASN A 99 6.91 -3.74 12.99
N TYR A 100 5.70 -4.00 12.47
CA TYR A 100 5.51 -5.00 11.42
C TYR A 100 6.32 -4.63 10.17
N TYR A 101 6.26 -3.37 9.72
CA TYR A 101 7.00 -2.91 8.54
C TYR A 101 8.52 -2.98 8.71
N GLN A 102 9.03 -2.70 9.91
CA GLN A 102 10.46 -2.83 10.22
C GLN A 102 10.97 -4.28 10.09
N GLY A 103 10.10 -5.26 10.27
CA GLY A 103 10.41 -6.67 10.05
C GLY A 103 10.42 -7.10 8.58
N ILE A 104 9.91 -6.26 7.67
CA ILE A 104 9.83 -6.57 6.23
C ILE A 104 11.10 -6.08 5.55
N ASN A 105 11.78 -6.98 4.83
CA ASN A 105 12.91 -6.63 4.00
C ASN A 105 12.45 -6.31 2.56
N LEU A 106 12.74 -5.11 2.09
CA LEU A 106 12.46 -4.71 0.72
C LEU A 106 13.42 -5.41 -0.23
N ASN A 107 12.89 -6.09 -1.26
CA ASN A 107 13.71 -6.65 -2.32
C ASN A 107 14.52 -5.53 -3.02
N PRO A 108 15.86 -5.52 -2.93
CA PRO A 108 16.68 -4.46 -3.51
C PRO A 108 16.62 -4.43 -5.04
N LEU A 109 16.25 -5.54 -5.68
CA LEU A 109 16.08 -5.62 -7.13
C LEU A 109 14.75 -4.99 -7.60
N ALA A 110 13.79 -4.79 -6.68
CA ALA A 110 12.51 -4.16 -6.99
C ALA A 110 12.65 -2.64 -7.22
N LEU A 111 13.65 -2.01 -6.59
CA LEU A 111 14.00 -0.60 -6.84
C LEU A 111 15.30 -0.53 -7.62
N GLN A 112 15.21 -0.38 -8.95
CA GLN A 112 16.39 -0.02 -9.72
C GLN A 112 16.77 1.43 -9.40
N LYS A 113 17.89 1.63 -8.68
CA LYS A 113 18.58 2.93 -8.71
C LYS A 113 19.08 3.16 -10.14
N LYS A 114 18.59 4.22 -10.76
CA LYS A 114 19.18 4.76 -11.98
C LYS A 114 20.54 5.37 -11.68
#